data_AF-A0A2W4L0S8-F1
#
_entry.id   AF-A0A2W4L0S8-F1
#
_cell.length_a   1.000
_cell.length_b   1.000
_cell.length_c   1.000
_cell.angle_alpha   90.00
_cell.angle_beta   90.00
_cell.angle_gamma   90.00
#
_symmetry.space_group_name_H-M   'P 1'
#
loop_
_entity.id
_entity.type
_entity.pdbx_description
1 polymer ?
#
loop_
_entity_poly.entity_id
_entity_poly.type
_entity_poly.pdbx_seq_one_letter_code
_entity_poly.pdbx_strand_id
1 'polypeptide(L)'
;FLNVWRPPEFSPGWSRGASKLCRGPEGGELRAAGFTRISLGMQSVAPTVLAVLERRHTPGRAAEAAREARDAGFPHVNLDLIYGTPGETEEDFARSLAAAIDAGVDHVSAYALIVEEGTRLAARIRRGELPYPSDDVAADRYLAADATLTAAGFSWYEVSNWATSPEARCRHNLLYWTGGDWWGLGPGAHSHVGGVRWWNVKHPAAYASRLAAGVSPGAGRELLTPAERHMEEVMLRLRLASGLPLSVLDETGRAGAARALADGLLERRAYEAGRAVLTLRGRLLADAVVRDLLP
;
A
#
# COMPACT_ATOMS: atom_id res chain seq x y z
N PHE A 1 -5.21 10.12 -5.24
CA PHE A 1 -6.32 9.20 -4.86
C PHE A 1 -6.68 9.49 -3.40
N LEU A 2 -7.95 9.42 -3.01
CA LEU A 2 -8.43 9.62 -1.63
C LEU A 2 -9.00 8.30 -1.12
N ASN A 3 -8.49 7.76 -0.02
CA ASN A 3 -9.16 6.65 0.67
C ASN A 3 -9.61 7.12 2.06
N VAL A 4 -10.87 6.89 2.42
CA VAL A 4 -11.45 7.33 3.70
C VAL A 4 -12.11 6.14 4.42
N TRP A 5 -11.93 6.05 5.75
CA TRP A 5 -12.32 4.88 6.56
C TRP A 5 -13.21 5.25 7.76
N ARG A 6 -14.15 4.38 8.16
CA ARG A 6 -15.10 4.52 9.30
C ARG A 6 -14.96 3.32 10.28
N PRO A 7 -15.18 3.48 11.61
CA PRO A 7 -15.06 2.41 12.61
C PRO A 7 -16.14 1.30 12.50
N PRO A 8 -15.91 0.13 13.14
CA PRO A 8 -16.46 -1.17 12.72
C PRO A 8 -17.92 -1.49 13.11
N GLU A 9 -18.67 -0.57 13.72
CA GLU A 9 -20.05 -0.90 14.12
C GLU A 9 -21.03 -0.95 12.93
N PHE A 10 -20.71 -0.35 11.78
CA PHE A 10 -21.42 -0.54 10.50
C PHE A 10 -20.52 -0.15 9.28
N SER A 11 -19.99 -1.15 8.56
CA SER A 11 -19.72 -1.16 7.10
C SER A 11 -18.61 -0.21 6.51
N PRO A 12 -18.42 -0.13 5.18
CA PRO A 12 -17.23 -0.44 4.36
C PRO A 12 -16.26 0.74 4.11
N GLY A 13 -15.05 0.46 3.62
CA GLY A 13 -14.09 1.48 3.17
C GLY A 13 -14.47 2.11 1.82
N TRP A 14 -14.26 3.42 1.66
CA TRP A 14 -14.55 4.14 0.43
C TRP A 14 -13.28 4.77 -0.15
N SER A 15 -13.04 4.59 -1.46
CA SER A 15 -12.03 5.32 -2.23
C SER A 15 -12.69 6.33 -3.18
N ARG A 16 -12.23 7.59 -3.20
CA ARG A 16 -12.67 8.68 -4.09
C ARG A 16 -11.45 9.45 -4.62
N GLY A 17 -11.58 10.32 -5.62
CA GLY A 17 -10.45 11.12 -6.13
C GLY A 17 -10.16 12.36 -5.27
N ALA A 18 -8.97 12.46 -4.68
CA ALA A 18 -8.58 13.45 -3.64
C ALA A 18 -8.50 14.94 -4.01
N SER A 19 -8.40 15.33 -5.28
CA SER A 19 -7.91 16.69 -5.58
C SER A 19 -8.88 17.82 -5.24
N LYS A 20 -10.14 17.55 -4.86
CA LYS A 20 -11.18 18.56 -4.60
C LYS A 20 -11.79 18.56 -3.19
N LEU A 21 -11.58 17.53 -2.37
CA LEU A 21 -12.39 17.26 -1.17
C LEU A 21 -12.03 18.04 0.11
N CYS A 22 -10.89 18.73 0.16
CA CYS A 22 -10.44 19.40 1.39
C CYS A 22 -10.77 20.90 1.45
N ARG A 23 -11.47 21.48 0.47
CA ARG A 23 -11.92 22.87 0.58
C ARG A 23 -13.25 22.94 1.34
N GLY A 24 -13.24 23.60 2.50
CA GLY A 24 -14.46 24.06 3.17
C GLY A 24 -15.27 22.96 3.87
N PRO A 25 -16.61 23.10 3.97
CA PRO A 25 -17.47 22.30 4.86
C PRO A 25 -17.41 20.77 4.64
N GLU A 26 -16.95 20.31 3.48
CA GLU A 26 -16.85 18.89 3.12
C GLU A 26 -15.94 18.05 4.05
N GLY A 27 -14.84 18.63 4.55
CA GLY A 27 -13.95 17.93 5.49
C GLY A 27 -14.61 17.70 6.85
N GLY A 28 -15.33 18.73 7.33
CA GLY A 28 -16.12 18.65 8.56
C GLY A 28 -17.32 17.69 8.42
N GLU A 29 -17.97 17.67 7.25
CA GLU A 29 -19.06 16.74 6.94
C GLU A 29 -18.59 15.27 6.97
N LEU A 30 -17.44 14.97 6.37
CA LEU A 30 -16.85 13.63 6.45
C LEU A 30 -16.52 13.26 7.90
N ARG A 31 -15.93 14.17 8.68
CA ARG A 31 -15.65 13.89 10.08
C ARG A 31 -16.93 13.62 10.87
N ALA A 32 -17.96 14.45 10.67
CA ALA A 32 -19.28 14.31 11.29
C ALA A 32 -20.00 13.01 10.89
N ALA A 33 -19.79 12.52 9.66
CA ALA A 33 -20.28 11.21 9.20
C ALA A 33 -19.55 10.01 9.86
N GLY A 34 -18.53 10.27 10.67
CA GLY A 34 -17.81 9.28 11.45
C GLY A 34 -16.55 8.73 10.78
N PHE A 35 -16.09 9.33 9.69
CA PHE A 35 -14.81 8.96 9.10
C PHE A 35 -13.65 9.29 10.08
N THR A 36 -12.68 8.38 10.19
CA THR A 36 -11.56 8.44 11.16
C THR A 36 -10.19 8.48 10.51
N ARG A 37 -10.10 8.22 9.21
CA ARG A 37 -8.85 8.28 8.47
C ARG A 37 -9.07 8.85 7.09
N ILE A 38 -8.10 9.64 6.63
CA ILE A 38 -8.01 10.13 5.25
C ILE A 38 -6.63 9.76 4.69
N SER A 39 -6.57 9.30 3.44
CA SER A 39 -5.32 9.06 2.72
C SER A 39 -5.30 9.89 1.45
N LEU A 40 -4.26 10.70 1.26
CA LEU A 40 -4.13 11.64 0.17
C LEU A 40 -2.96 11.24 -0.72
N GLY A 41 -3.24 10.86 -1.95
CA GLY A 41 -2.18 10.55 -2.89
C GLY A 41 -1.45 11.82 -3.34
N MET A 42 -0.24 12.04 -2.84
CA MET A 42 0.68 13.11 -3.22
C MET A 42 1.54 12.76 -4.43
N GLN A 43 1.97 11.49 -4.50
CA GLN A 43 2.95 10.93 -5.43
C GLN A 43 4.34 11.55 -5.28
N SER A 44 4.48 12.83 -5.59
CA SER A 44 5.73 13.59 -5.50
C SER A 44 5.42 15.09 -5.39
N VAL A 45 6.36 15.87 -4.86
CA VAL A 45 6.31 17.34 -4.99
C VAL A 45 7.05 17.86 -6.21
N ALA A 46 7.79 16.99 -6.93
CA ALA A 46 8.53 17.38 -8.12
C ALA A 46 7.60 17.48 -9.35
N PRO A 47 7.52 18.64 -10.02
CA PRO A 47 6.63 18.82 -11.19
C PRO A 47 6.95 17.86 -12.35
N THR A 48 8.22 17.54 -12.55
CA THR A 48 8.70 16.61 -13.59
C THR A 48 8.20 15.19 -13.35
N VAL A 49 8.31 14.70 -12.11
CA VAL A 49 7.78 13.40 -11.68
C VAL A 49 6.26 13.35 -11.85
N LEU A 50 5.55 14.38 -11.40
CA LEU A 50 4.09 14.47 -11.55
C LEU A 50 3.66 14.45 -13.02
N ALA A 51 4.41 15.11 -13.92
CA ALA A 51 4.15 15.09 -15.35
C ALA A 51 4.33 13.69 -15.96
N VAL A 52 5.35 12.94 -15.55
CA VAL A 52 5.56 11.54 -15.97
C VAL A 52 4.41 10.65 -15.52
N LEU A 53 3.93 10.86 -14.28
CA LEU A 53 2.79 10.14 -13.70
C LEU A 53 1.41 10.67 -14.19
N GLU A 54 1.40 11.61 -15.14
CA GLU A 54 0.21 12.28 -15.69
C GLU A 54 -0.71 12.88 -14.63
N ARG A 55 -0.13 13.35 -13.53
CA ARG A 55 -0.84 14.00 -12.44
C ARG A 55 -1.00 15.49 -12.72
N ARG A 56 -2.26 15.95 -12.62
CA ARG A 56 -2.64 17.34 -12.90
C ARG A 56 -2.76 18.22 -11.65
N HIS A 57 -2.46 17.70 -10.46
CA HIS A 57 -2.53 18.52 -9.24
C HIS A 57 -1.30 19.40 -9.10
N THR A 58 -1.52 20.59 -8.52
CA THR A 58 -0.44 21.53 -8.21
C THR A 58 0.54 20.89 -7.21
N PRO A 59 1.86 20.98 -7.44
CA PRO A 59 2.87 20.63 -6.45
C PRO A 59 2.55 21.21 -5.06
N GLY A 60 2.74 20.43 -4.00
CA GLY A 60 2.47 20.87 -2.62
C GLY A 60 1.00 20.84 -2.19
N ARG A 61 0.03 20.79 -3.12
CA ARG A 61 -1.40 20.82 -2.78
C ARG A 61 -1.84 19.64 -1.89
N ALA A 62 -1.25 18.47 -2.08
CA ALA A 62 -1.57 17.30 -1.25
C ALA A 62 -1.11 17.47 0.21
N ALA A 63 0.06 18.08 0.43
CA ALA A 63 0.57 18.38 1.77
C ALA A 63 -0.28 19.43 2.49
N GLU A 64 -0.74 20.46 1.75
CA GLU A 64 -1.72 21.42 2.29
C GLU A 64 -3.06 20.75 2.65
N ALA A 65 -3.59 19.89 1.77
CA ALA A 65 -4.82 19.14 2.04
C ALA A 65 -4.69 18.22 3.25
N ALA A 66 -3.50 17.66 3.50
CA ALA A 66 -3.23 16.87 4.70
C ALA A 66 -3.28 17.74 5.97
N ARG A 67 -2.69 18.96 5.94
CA ARG A 67 -2.81 19.91 7.05
C ARG A 67 -4.26 20.30 7.31
N GLU A 68 -5.01 20.65 6.26
CA GLU A 68 -6.44 20.96 6.35
C GLU A 68 -7.25 19.81 6.98
N ALA A 69 -6.96 18.55 6.60
CA ALA A 69 -7.65 17.41 7.17
C ALA A 69 -7.30 17.19 8.66
N ARG A 70 -6.05 17.42 9.06
CA ARG A 70 -5.68 17.40 10.48
C ARG A 70 -6.40 18.50 11.25
N ASP A 71 -6.44 19.71 10.71
CA ASP A 71 -7.12 20.87 11.32
C ASP A 71 -8.64 20.64 11.42
N ALA A 72 -9.23 19.87 10.49
CA ALA A 72 -10.60 19.40 10.55
C ALA A 72 -10.84 18.27 11.58
N GLY A 73 -9.81 17.83 12.30
CA GLY A 73 -9.92 16.86 13.40
C GLY A 73 -9.96 15.39 12.96
N PHE A 74 -9.44 15.06 11.77
CA PHE A 74 -9.21 13.67 11.40
C PHE A 74 -8.11 13.05 12.29
N PRO A 75 -8.39 11.94 13.00
CA PRO A 75 -7.39 11.28 13.84
C PRO A 75 -6.18 10.76 13.07
N HIS A 76 -6.40 10.26 11.85
CA HIS A 76 -5.35 9.65 11.03
C HIS A 76 -5.33 10.27 9.63
N VAL A 77 -4.16 10.71 9.20
CA VAL A 77 -3.94 11.35 7.91
C VAL A 77 -2.73 10.71 7.26
N ASN A 78 -2.88 10.25 6.02
CA ASN A 78 -1.79 9.66 5.24
C ASN A 78 -1.48 10.47 3.99
N LEU A 79 -0.21 10.47 3.58
CA LEU A 79 0.22 10.86 2.24
C LEU A 79 0.83 9.66 1.49
N ASP A 80 0.31 9.37 0.29
CA ASP A 80 0.89 8.34 -0.59
C ASP A 80 1.95 8.96 -1.51
N LEU A 81 3.17 8.43 -1.49
CA LEU A 81 4.28 8.73 -2.39
C LEU A 81 4.50 7.60 -3.40
N ILE A 82 5.07 7.94 -4.56
CA ILE A 82 5.57 7.00 -5.55
C ILE A 82 7.03 7.34 -5.83
N TYR A 83 7.92 6.37 -5.71
CA TYR A 83 9.35 6.51 -5.99
C TYR A 83 9.81 5.62 -7.14
N GLY A 84 10.99 5.87 -7.68
CA GLY A 84 11.54 5.15 -8.83
C GLY A 84 10.91 5.58 -10.15
N THR A 85 10.33 6.78 -10.20
CA THR A 85 9.75 7.31 -11.45
C THR A 85 10.87 7.66 -12.44
N PRO A 86 10.76 7.33 -13.75
CA PRO A 86 11.75 7.72 -14.74
C PRO A 86 12.07 9.23 -14.71
N GLY A 87 13.34 9.57 -14.48
CA GLY A 87 13.81 10.95 -14.35
C GLY A 87 13.71 11.56 -12.94
N GLU A 88 13.24 10.80 -11.94
CA GLU A 88 13.24 11.23 -10.54
C GLU A 88 14.66 11.25 -9.96
N THR A 89 15.08 12.40 -9.44
CA THR A 89 16.37 12.54 -8.75
C THR A 89 16.27 12.19 -7.27
N GLU A 90 17.42 12.00 -6.61
CA GLU A 90 17.48 11.82 -5.15
C GLU A 90 16.88 13.00 -4.41
N GLU A 91 17.18 14.22 -4.89
CA GLU A 91 16.67 15.46 -4.30
C GLU A 91 15.15 15.56 -4.44
N ASP A 92 14.58 15.17 -5.59
CA ASP A 92 13.13 15.16 -5.79
C ASP A 92 12.41 14.28 -4.77
N PHE A 93 12.95 13.09 -4.54
CA PHE A 93 12.37 12.16 -3.58
C PHE A 93 12.56 12.65 -2.14
N ALA A 94 13.76 13.14 -1.79
CA ALA A 94 14.04 13.71 -0.48
C ALA A 94 13.11 14.88 -0.14
N ARG A 95 12.88 15.80 -1.09
CA ARG A 95 11.91 16.90 -0.93
C ARG A 95 10.48 16.39 -0.74
N SER A 96 10.13 15.30 -1.42
CA SER A 96 8.79 14.70 -1.28
C SER A 96 8.60 14.06 0.10
N LEU A 97 9.61 13.37 0.64
CA LEU A 97 9.60 12.84 2.00
C LEU A 97 9.52 13.98 3.04
N ALA A 98 10.34 15.02 2.89
CA ALA A 98 10.32 16.19 3.77
C ALA A 98 8.94 16.85 3.79
N ALA A 99 8.32 17.07 2.62
CA ALA A 99 6.99 17.63 2.52
C ALA A 99 5.91 16.77 3.20
N ALA A 100 6.04 15.44 3.18
CA ALA A 100 5.14 14.55 3.89
C ALA A 100 5.30 14.70 5.41
N ILE A 101 6.54 14.71 5.91
CA ILE A 101 6.85 14.87 7.33
C ILE A 101 6.39 16.25 7.84
N ASP A 102 6.69 17.32 7.11
CA ASP A 102 6.33 18.70 7.45
C ASP A 102 4.81 18.95 7.41
N ALA A 103 4.04 18.11 6.71
CA ALA A 103 2.58 18.14 6.77
C ALA A 103 2.03 17.61 8.10
N GLY A 104 2.85 16.97 8.94
CA GLY A 104 2.48 16.46 10.25
C GLY A 104 1.58 15.23 10.20
N VAL A 105 1.62 14.47 9.10
CA VAL A 105 0.85 13.22 8.95
C VAL A 105 1.34 12.17 9.94
N ASP A 106 0.45 11.27 10.37
CA ASP A 106 0.78 10.18 11.28
C ASP A 106 1.08 8.86 10.55
N HIS A 107 0.90 8.86 9.22
CA HIS A 107 1.12 7.71 8.37
C HIS A 107 1.66 8.15 7.01
N VAL A 108 2.58 7.37 6.45
CA VAL A 108 3.15 7.58 5.12
C VAL A 108 3.16 6.26 4.37
N SER A 109 2.64 6.28 3.15
CA SER A 109 2.75 5.18 2.19
C SER A 109 3.75 5.56 1.12
N ALA A 110 4.75 4.73 0.84
CA ALA A 110 5.70 4.97 -0.25
C ALA A 110 5.84 3.71 -1.11
N TYR A 111 5.43 3.81 -2.37
CA TYR A 111 5.38 2.70 -3.31
C TYR A 111 6.44 2.84 -4.40
N ALA A 112 7.12 1.75 -4.74
CA ALA A 112 7.88 1.70 -5.99
C ALA A 112 6.92 1.83 -7.18
N LEU A 113 7.32 2.56 -8.22
CA LEU A 113 6.55 2.66 -9.44
C LEU A 113 6.50 1.31 -10.16
N ILE A 114 5.30 0.74 -10.27
CA ILE A 114 5.03 -0.45 -11.09
C ILE A 114 4.47 0.00 -12.44
N VAL A 115 5.05 -0.51 -13.52
CA VAL A 115 4.58 -0.23 -14.88
C VAL A 115 3.53 -1.26 -15.26
N GLU A 116 2.26 -0.84 -15.20
CA GLU A 116 1.14 -1.69 -15.57
C GLU A 116 0.93 -1.73 -17.08
N GLU A 117 0.75 -2.93 -17.63
CA GLU A 117 0.47 -3.11 -19.05
C GLU A 117 -0.85 -2.44 -19.47
N GLY A 118 -0.88 -1.94 -20.70
CA GLY A 118 -2.02 -1.17 -21.22
C GLY A 118 -2.12 0.28 -20.70
N THR A 119 -1.23 0.73 -19.82
CA THR A 119 -1.16 2.15 -19.43
C THR A 119 -0.42 3.00 -20.47
N ARG A 120 -0.67 4.32 -20.43
CA ARG A 120 0.08 5.29 -21.27
C ARG A 120 1.57 5.30 -20.95
N LEU A 121 1.94 5.15 -19.67
CA LEU A 121 3.33 5.04 -19.25
C LEU A 121 4.01 3.84 -19.91
N ALA A 122 3.41 2.65 -19.84
CA ALA A 122 3.92 1.46 -20.51
C ALA A 122 4.05 1.67 -22.03
N ALA A 123 3.08 2.35 -22.66
CA ALA A 123 3.16 2.67 -24.09
C ALA A 123 4.31 3.63 -24.42
N ARG A 124 4.62 4.62 -23.58
CA ARG A 124 5.76 5.54 -23.77
C ARG A 124 7.09 4.82 -23.61
N ILE A 125 7.22 3.95 -22.61
CA ILE A 125 8.42 3.12 -22.40
C ILE A 125 8.65 2.18 -23.59
N ARG A 126 7.61 1.50 -24.08
CA ARG A 126 7.71 0.65 -25.28
C ARG A 126 8.14 1.40 -26.54
N ARG A 127 7.82 2.68 -26.65
CA ARG A 127 8.27 3.55 -27.76
C ARG A 127 9.68 4.12 -27.55
N GLY A 128 10.34 3.81 -26.43
CA GLY A 128 11.66 4.33 -26.09
C GLY A 128 11.67 5.81 -25.65
N GLU A 129 10.51 6.40 -25.36
CA GLU A 129 10.41 7.80 -24.92
C GLU A 129 10.80 7.98 -23.45
N LEU A 130 10.73 6.92 -22.65
CA LEU A 130 11.12 6.88 -21.25
C LEU A 130 11.83 5.56 -20.96
N PRO A 131 12.84 5.55 -20.08
CA PRO A 131 13.44 4.30 -19.63
C PRO A 131 12.45 3.52 -18.74
N TYR A 132 12.65 2.20 -18.67
CA TYR A 132 11.99 1.39 -17.66
C TYR A 132 12.53 1.74 -16.26
N PRO A 133 11.71 1.75 -15.19
CA PRO A 133 12.19 1.97 -13.82
C PRO A 133 13.34 1.02 -13.44
N SER A 134 14.32 1.54 -12.71
CA SER A 134 15.48 0.76 -12.26
C SER A 134 15.23 0.20 -10.87
N ASP A 135 15.46 -1.10 -10.70
CA ASP A 135 15.36 -1.78 -9.40
C ASP A 135 16.40 -1.27 -8.39
N ASP A 136 17.62 -0.97 -8.84
CA ASP A 136 18.66 -0.37 -7.99
C ASP A 136 18.24 1.01 -7.48
N VAL A 137 17.71 1.87 -8.37
CA VAL A 137 17.17 3.18 -7.97
C VAL A 137 15.99 2.99 -7.00
N ALA A 138 15.10 2.02 -7.25
CA ALA A 138 13.99 1.74 -6.36
C ALA A 138 14.47 1.28 -4.97
N ALA A 139 15.53 0.45 -4.91
CA ALA A 139 16.15 0.01 -3.66
C ALA A 139 16.77 1.19 -2.89
N ASP A 140 17.50 2.07 -3.57
CA ASP A 140 18.09 3.27 -2.97
C ASP A 140 17.02 4.21 -2.40
N ARG A 141 15.92 4.40 -3.15
CA ARG A 141 14.77 5.21 -2.69
C ARG A 141 14.07 4.57 -1.50
N TYR A 142 13.91 3.24 -1.50
CA TYR A 142 13.34 2.53 -0.36
C TYR A 142 14.19 2.71 0.92
N LEU A 143 15.52 2.55 0.79
CA LEU A 143 16.45 2.77 1.91
C LEU A 143 16.41 4.22 2.41
N ALA A 144 16.36 5.19 1.50
CA ALA A 144 16.21 6.61 1.85
C ALA A 144 14.88 6.88 2.57
N ALA A 145 13.77 6.26 2.14
CA ALA A 145 12.48 6.39 2.79
C ALA A 145 12.50 5.82 4.21
N ASP A 146 12.99 4.59 4.38
CA ASP A 146 13.06 3.93 5.69
C ASP A 146 13.93 4.72 6.66
N ALA A 147 15.11 5.18 6.24
CA ALA A 147 16.00 5.98 7.05
C ALA A 147 15.38 7.33 7.45
N THR A 148 14.83 8.08 6.49
CA THR A 148 14.27 9.42 6.72
C THR A 148 13.03 9.38 7.59
N LEU A 149 12.10 8.45 7.30
CA LEU A 149 10.87 8.30 8.07
C LEU A 149 11.16 7.79 9.49
N THR A 150 12.11 6.85 9.65
CA THR A 150 12.53 6.39 10.97
C THR A 150 13.15 7.50 11.80
N ALA A 151 14.02 8.33 11.20
CA ALA A 151 14.59 9.50 11.87
C ALA A 151 13.52 10.52 12.29
N ALA A 152 12.41 10.59 11.57
CA ALA A 152 11.25 11.42 11.90
C ALA A 152 10.26 10.77 12.90
N GLY A 153 10.59 9.60 13.46
CA GLY A 153 9.78 8.92 14.46
C GLY A 153 8.67 8.00 13.91
N PHE A 154 8.69 7.71 12.60
CA PHE A 154 7.80 6.70 12.03
C PHE A 154 8.43 5.31 12.17
N SER A 155 7.60 4.27 12.23
CA SER A 155 8.02 2.87 12.23
C SER A 155 7.42 2.14 11.04
N TRP A 156 8.26 1.43 10.30
CA TRP A 156 7.83 0.50 9.26
C TRP A 156 6.96 -0.61 9.88
N TYR A 157 5.80 -0.89 9.29
CA TYR A 157 4.92 -1.96 9.76
C TYR A 157 4.52 -2.97 8.68
N GLU A 158 4.61 -2.58 7.42
CA GLU A 158 4.45 -3.45 6.25
C GLU A 158 5.15 -2.84 5.03
N VAL A 159 5.34 -3.66 3.98
CA VAL A 159 6.16 -3.40 2.77
C VAL A 159 6.30 -1.94 2.32
N SER A 160 5.21 -1.17 2.25
CA SER A 160 5.20 0.18 1.69
C SER A 160 4.66 1.22 2.67
N ASN A 161 4.56 0.91 3.97
CA ASN A 161 3.90 1.80 4.92
C ASN A 161 4.64 1.95 6.26
N TRP A 162 4.68 3.20 6.70
CA TRP A 162 5.24 3.66 7.97
C TRP A 162 4.20 4.44 8.77
N ALA A 163 4.21 4.32 10.08
CA ALA A 163 3.29 5.00 10.98
C ALA A 163 3.99 5.49 12.25
N THR A 164 3.56 6.61 12.82
CA THR A 164 4.16 7.18 14.05
C THR A 164 3.80 6.39 15.32
N SER A 165 2.74 5.58 15.26
CA SER A 165 2.25 4.77 16.38
C SER A 165 1.51 3.51 15.89
N PRO A 166 1.32 2.49 16.75
CA PRO A 166 0.47 1.34 16.43
C PRO A 166 -0.96 1.72 16.02
N GLU A 167 -1.55 2.76 16.63
CA GLU A 167 -2.89 3.25 16.34
C GLU A 167 -2.97 3.91 14.96
N ALA A 168 -1.87 4.56 14.54
CA ALA A 168 -1.74 5.16 13.21
C ALA A 168 -1.52 4.13 12.09
N ARG A 169 -1.36 2.84 12.38
CA ARG A 169 -1.26 1.80 11.34
C ARG A 169 -2.61 1.58 10.64
N CYS A 170 -2.57 1.39 9.32
CA CYS A 170 -3.79 1.14 8.56
C CYS A 170 -4.31 -0.28 8.80
N ARG A 171 -5.34 -0.42 9.65
CA ARG A 171 -6.01 -1.71 9.90
C ARG A 171 -6.51 -2.39 8.62
N HIS A 172 -6.94 -1.60 7.63
CA HIS A 172 -7.37 -2.14 6.36
C HIS A 172 -6.22 -2.76 5.55
N ASN A 173 -5.05 -2.11 5.50
CA ASN A 173 -3.86 -2.71 4.85
C ASN A 173 -3.48 -4.00 5.57
N LEU A 174 -3.40 -3.98 6.91
CA LEU A 174 -3.08 -5.15 7.72
C LEU A 174 -4.06 -6.32 7.51
N LEU A 175 -5.34 -6.03 7.28
CA LEU A 175 -6.34 -7.05 6.98
C LEU A 175 -6.00 -7.84 5.72
N TYR A 176 -5.57 -7.16 4.64
CA TYR A 176 -5.12 -7.83 3.42
C TYR A 176 -3.89 -8.69 3.68
N TRP A 177 -2.88 -8.13 4.35
CA TRP A 177 -1.61 -8.83 4.61
C TRP A 177 -1.76 -10.04 5.54
N THR A 178 -2.76 -10.03 6.40
CA THR A 178 -3.02 -11.13 7.35
C THR A 178 -3.98 -12.18 6.81
N GLY A 179 -4.53 -11.98 5.60
CA GLY A 179 -5.49 -12.89 4.96
C GLY A 179 -6.88 -12.83 5.58
N GLY A 180 -7.28 -11.69 6.13
CA GLY A 180 -8.59 -11.51 6.76
C GLY A 180 -9.76 -11.57 5.77
N ASP A 181 -10.97 -11.37 6.27
CA ASP A 181 -12.16 -11.31 5.45
C ASP A 181 -12.54 -9.86 5.12
N TRP A 182 -12.83 -9.57 3.85
CA TRP A 182 -13.24 -8.25 3.39
C TRP A 182 -14.29 -8.31 2.28
N TRP A 183 -15.18 -7.31 2.29
CA TRP A 183 -16.16 -7.08 1.24
C TRP A 183 -15.78 -5.86 0.41
N GLY A 184 -15.67 -6.07 -0.90
CA GLY A 184 -15.52 -5.02 -1.88
C GLY A 184 -16.88 -4.57 -2.43
N LEU A 185 -17.17 -3.28 -2.31
CA LEU A 185 -18.37 -2.67 -2.87
C LEU A 185 -18.01 -1.76 -4.04
N GLY A 186 -18.88 -1.76 -5.05
CA GLY A 186 -18.72 -0.94 -6.25
C GLY A 186 -18.16 -1.67 -7.48
N PRO A 187 -18.07 -0.97 -8.62
CA PRO A 187 -17.62 -1.54 -9.88
C PRO A 187 -16.17 -2.04 -9.79
N GLY A 188 -15.92 -3.27 -10.26
CA GLY A 188 -14.59 -3.90 -10.24
C GLY A 188 -14.06 -4.27 -8.84
N ALA A 189 -14.83 -4.03 -7.77
CA ALA A 189 -14.41 -4.34 -6.43
C ALA A 189 -14.24 -5.86 -6.23
N HIS A 190 -13.20 -6.24 -5.50
CA HIS A 190 -12.91 -7.61 -5.12
C HIS A 190 -13.21 -7.83 -3.63
N SER A 191 -13.63 -9.05 -3.31
CA SER A 191 -13.93 -9.48 -1.94
C SER A 191 -13.25 -10.81 -1.67
N HIS A 192 -12.99 -11.09 -0.40
CA HIS A 192 -12.47 -12.36 0.08
C HIS A 192 -13.14 -12.69 1.41
N VAL A 193 -13.84 -13.82 1.47
CA VAL A 193 -14.44 -14.31 2.73
C VAL A 193 -14.33 -15.83 2.79
N GLY A 194 -13.77 -16.36 3.87
CA GLY A 194 -13.74 -17.80 4.12
C GLY A 194 -13.03 -18.60 3.01
N GLY A 195 -11.99 -18.02 2.39
CA GLY A 195 -11.25 -18.65 1.28
C GLY A 195 -11.91 -18.52 -0.10
N VAL A 196 -13.04 -17.82 -0.22
CA VAL A 196 -13.68 -17.52 -1.51
C VAL A 196 -13.32 -16.10 -1.91
N ARG A 197 -12.77 -15.93 -3.11
CA ARG A 197 -12.56 -14.61 -3.73
C ARG A 197 -13.58 -14.39 -4.84
N TRP A 198 -14.15 -13.21 -4.93
CA TRP A 198 -15.06 -12.84 -6.02
C TRP A 198 -14.92 -11.37 -6.38
N TRP A 199 -15.38 -11.02 -7.58
CA TRP A 199 -15.27 -9.66 -8.11
C TRP A 199 -16.53 -9.21 -8.82
N ASN A 200 -16.80 -7.92 -8.70
CA ASN A 200 -17.91 -7.27 -9.39
C ASN A 200 -17.55 -6.96 -10.85
N VAL A 201 -18.56 -6.80 -11.71
CA VAL A 201 -18.37 -6.27 -13.06
C VAL A 201 -17.59 -4.94 -13.03
N LYS A 202 -16.59 -4.80 -13.90
CA LYS A 202 -15.65 -3.66 -13.89
C LYS A 202 -16.30 -2.34 -14.28
N HIS A 203 -17.20 -2.35 -15.27
CA HIS A 203 -17.74 -1.12 -15.84
C HIS A 203 -18.86 -0.52 -14.95
N PRO A 204 -18.78 0.77 -14.55
CA PRO A 204 -19.77 1.39 -13.68
C PRO A 204 -21.22 1.28 -14.18
N ALA A 205 -21.44 1.44 -15.49
CA ALA A 205 -22.78 1.29 -16.07
C ALA A 205 -23.31 -0.15 -15.95
N ALA A 206 -22.46 -1.16 -16.17
CA ALA A 206 -22.87 -2.56 -16.03
C ALA A 206 -23.18 -2.92 -14.58
N TYR A 207 -22.40 -2.38 -13.65
CA TYR A 207 -22.64 -2.53 -12.21
C TYR A 207 -24.00 -1.93 -11.81
N ALA A 208 -24.25 -0.67 -12.19
CA ALA A 208 -25.49 0.02 -11.88
C ALA A 208 -26.71 -0.67 -12.49
N SER A 209 -26.64 -1.10 -13.76
CA SER A 209 -27.74 -1.79 -14.42
C SER A 209 -28.11 -3.11 -13.75
N ARG A 210 -27.12 -3.89 -13.29
CA ARG A 210 -27.37 -5.14 -12.55
C ARG A 210 -28.10 -4.88 -11.23
N LEU A 211 -27.63 -3.89 -10.45
CA LEU A 211 -28.29 -3.51 -9.20
C LEU A 211 -29.72 -3.02 -9.42
N ALA A 212 -29.95 -2.19 -10.43
CA ALA A 212 -31.28 -1.68 -10.78
C ALA A 212 -32.26 -2.81 -11.16
N ALA A 213 -31.74 -3.91 -11.72
CA ALA A 213 -32.52 -5.11 -12.05
C ALA A 213 -32.67 -6.11 -10.89
N GLY A 214 -32.15 -5.81 -9.69
CA GLY A 214 -32.14 -6.74 -8.56
C GLY A 214 -31.22 -7.95 -8.75
N VAL A 215 -30.26 -7.88 -9.68
CA VAL A 215 -29.32 -8.94 -10.00
C VAL A 215 -27.97 -8.67 -9.34
N SER A 216 -27.31 -9.73 -8.86
CA SER A 216 -25.98 -9.62 -8.27
C SER A 216 -24.96 -9.01 -9.25
N PRO A 217 -24.13 -8.03 -8.79
CA PRO A 217 -23.07 -7.46 -9.62
C PRO A 217 -21.87 -8.39 -9.80
N GLY A 218 -21.85 -9.56 -9.16
CA GLY A 218 -20.76 -10.54 -9.24
C GLY A 218 -20.50 -11.01 -10.67
N ALA A 219 -19.26 -10.87 -11.14
CA ALA A 219 -18.81 -11.26 -12.47
C ALA A 219 -18.09 -12.62 -12.47
N GLY A 220 -17.49 -13.00 -11.34
CA GLY A 220 -16.80 -14.28 -11.19
C GLY A 220 -16.40 -14.53 -9.74
N ARG A 221 -16.02 -15.78 -9.45
CA ARG A 221 -15.52 -16.21 -8.15
C ARG A 221 -14.56 -17.38 -8.30
N GLU A 222 -13.71 -17.55 -7.31
CA GLU A 222 -12.81 -18.70 -7.12
C GLU A 222 -12.83 -19.13 -5.66
N LEU A 223 -12.59 -20.43 -5.43
CA LEU A 223 -12.34 -20.99 -4.11
C LEU A 223 -10.85 -21.31 -4.03
N LEU A 224 -10.14 -20.67 -3.11
CA LEU A 224 -8.73 -20.90 -2.92
C LEU A 224 -8.51 -22.32 -2.37
N THR A 225 -7.63 -23.06 -3.00
CA THR A 225 -7.14 -24.36 -2.53
C THR A 225 -6.30 -24.19 -1.25
N PRO A 226 -6.09 -25.26 -0.46
CA PRO A 226 -5.18 -25.20 0.68
C PRO A 226 -3.76 -24.74 0.31
N ALA A 227 -3.27 -25.15 -0.86
CA ALA A 227 -1.95 -24.75 -1.35
C ALA A 227 -1.88 -23.26 -1.69
N GLU A 228 -2.89 -22.72 -2.38
CA GLU A 228 -2.97 -21.27 -2.68
C GLU A 228 -3.07 -20.44 -1.40
N ARG A 229 -3.86 -20.89 -0.41
CA ARG A 229 -3.94 -20.19 0.89
C ARG A 229 -2.60 -20.19 1.64
N HIS A 230 -1.88 -21.31 1.62
CA HIS A 230 -0.56 -21.40 2.23
C HIS A 230 0.45 -20.47 1.52
N MET A 231 0.48 -20.53 0.19
CA MET A 231 1.29 -19.66 -0.67
C MET A 231 1.03 -18.18 -0.37
N GLU A 232 -0.24 -17.76 -0.34
CA GLU A 232 -0.63 -16.39 0.00
C GLU A 232 -0.26 -16.02 1.44
N GLU A 233 -0.42 -16.92 2.42
CA GLU A 233 -0.05 -16.65 3.81
C GLU A 233 1.46 -16.37 3.94
N VAL A 234 2.31 -17.19 3.33
CA VAL A 234 3.76 -16.99 3.33
C VAL A 234 4.11 -15.67 2.63
N MET A 235 3.58 -15.47 1.42
CA MET A 235 3.87 -14.30 0.60
C MET A 235 3.47 -13.00 1.33
N LEU A 236 2.25 -12.94 1.85
CA LEU A 236 1.72 -11.72 2.42
C LEU A 236 2.28 -11.43 3.82
N ARG A 237 2.34 -12.42 4.71
CA ARG A 237 2.75 -12.16 6.11
C ARG A 237 4.23 -11.90 6.27
N LEU A 238 5.09 -12.44 5.40
CA LEU A 238 6.53 -12.16 5.45
C LEU A 238 6.84 -10.67 5.23
N ARG A 239 5.95 -9.95 4.52
CA ARG A 239 6.04 -8.51 4.24
C ARG A 239 5.57 -7.62 5.40
N LEU A 240 5.20 -8.20 6.53
CA LEU A 240 4.84 -7.48 7.76
C LEU A 240 6.02 -7.36 8.71
N ALA A 241 6.06 -6.30 9.52
CA ALA A 241 7.03 -6.17 10.62
C ALA A 241 6.85 -7.24 11.70
N SER A 242 5.65 -7.82 11.84
CA SER A 242 5.41 -8.98 12.69
C SER A 242 5.98 -10.28 12.12
N GLY A 243 6.27 -10.30 10.82
CA GLY A 243 6.73 -11.47 10.09
C GLY A 243 5.76 -12.66 10.08
N LEU A 244 6.30 -13.80 9.67
CA LEU A 244 5.60 -15.07 9.52
C LEU A 244 6.03 -16.06 10.63
N PRO A 245 5.12 -16.75 11.33
CA PRO A 245 5.49 -17.84 12.22
C PRO A 245 6.17 -18.99 11.45
N LEU A 246 7.32 -19.48 11.93
CA LEU A 246 8.04 -20.59 11.30
C LEU A 246 7.22 -21.90 11.28
N SER A 247 6.24 -22.03 12.17
CA SER A 247 5.31 -23.16 12.20
C SER A 247 4.35 -23.22 11.01
N VAL A 248 4.20 -22.11 10.25
CA VAL A 248 3.41 -22.10 9.01
C VAL A 248 4.16 -22.81 7.89
N LEU A 249 5.50 -22.76 7.90
CA LEU A 249 6.35 -23.33 6.85
C LEU A 249 6.45 -24.84 6.97
N ASP A 250 6.48 -25.53 5.84
CA ASP A 250 6.83 -26.95 5.76
C ASP A 250 8.34 -27.18 5.95
N GLU A 251 8.81 -28.42 5.74
CA GLU A 251 10.24 -28.74 5.90
C GLU A 251 11.14 -27.97 4.91
N THR A 252 10.72 -27.88 3.65
CA THR A 252 11.42 -27.14 2.60
C THR A 252 11.49 -25.66 2.93
N GLY A 253 10.37 -25.07 3.34
CA GLY A 253 10.27 -23.67 3.72
C GLY A 253 11.09 -23.34 4.97
N ARG A 254 11.14 -24.23 5.96
CA ARG A 254 12.02 -24.06 7.14
C ARG A 254 13.50 -24.11 6.77
N ALA A 255 13.90 -24.98 5.85
CA ALA A 255 15.26 -25.00 5.32
C ALA A 255 15.57 -23.70 4.54
N GLY A 256 14.62 -23.19 3.76
CA GLY A 256 14.71 -21.88 3.12
C GLY A 256 14.90 -20.73 4.11
N ALA A 257 14.09 -20.71 5.17
CA ALA A 257 14.21 -19.72 6.23
C ALA A 257 15.56 -19.79 6.97
N ALA A 258 16.11 -20.99 7.18
CA ALA A 258 17.45 -21.14 7.76
C ALA A 258 18.54 -20.56 6.85
N ARG A 259 18.45 -20.75 5.53
CA ARG A 259 19.37 -20.12 4.56
C ARG A 259 19.24 -18.59 4.57
N ALA A 260 18.01 -18.08 4.49
CA ALA A 260 17.74 -16.64 4.54
C ALA A 260 18.27 -16.00 5.84
N LEU A 261 18.19 -16.70 6.98
CA LEU A 261 18.82 -16.26 8.23
C LEU A 261 20.36 -16.23 8.12
N ALA A 262 20.97 -17.29 7.58
CA ALA A 262 22.42 -17.35 7.40
C ALA A 262 22.93 -16.22 6.49
N ASP A 263 22.13 -15.85 5.49
CA ASP A 263 22.41 -14.76 4.55
C ASP A 263 22.12 -13.36 5.13
N GLY A 264 21.64 -13.26 6.39
CA GLY A 264 21.32 -12.00 7.05
C GLY A 264 20.06 -11.31 6.53
N LEU A 265 19.15 -12.06 5.90
CA LEU A 265 17.86 -11.57 5.39
C LEU A 265 16.74 -11.69 6.42
N LEU A 266 16.93 -12.50 7.47
CA LEU A 266 16.00 -12.61 8.61
C LEU A 266 16.63 -12.12 9.91
N GLU A 267 15.81 -11.51 10.77
CA GLU A 267 16.18 -11.06 12.11
C GLU A 267 16.44 -12.25 13.04
N ARG A 268 17.67 -12.38 13.56
CA ARG A 268 18.09 -13.52 14.39
C ARG A 268 17.24 -13.72 15.63
N ARG A 269 16.98 -12.66 16.40
CA ARG A 269 16.18 -12.77 17.64
C ARG A 269 14.74 -13.21 17.36
N ALA A 270 14.15 -12.72 16.27
CA ALA A 270 12.80 -13.12 15.89
C ALA A 270 12.76 -14.59 15.43
N TYR A 271 13.78 -15.02 14.69
CA TYR A 271 13.92 -16.40 14.24
C TYR A 271 14.04 -17.37 15.41
N GLU A 272 14.89 -17.06 16.39
CA GLU A 272 15.03 -17.83 17.64
C GLU A 272 13.73 -17.88 18.45
N ALA A 273 12.89 -16.85 18.34
CA ALA A 273 11.53 -16.80 18.90
C ALA A 273 10.46 -17.47 18.00
N GLY A 274 10.85 -18.18 16.94
CA GLY A 274 9.94 -18.93 16.08
C GLY A 274 9.29 -18.13 14.95
N ARG A 275 9.85 -16.97 14.55
CA ARG A 275 9.30 -16.11 13.48
C ARG A 275 10.34 -15.73 12.42
N ALA A 276 9.96 -15.82 11.15
CA ALA A 276 10.68 -15.20 10.04
C ALA A 276 10.26 -13.72 9.92
N VAL A 277 11.13 -12.81 10.36
CA VAL A 277 10.97 -11.35 10.20
C VAL A 277 12.11 -10.84 9.33
N LEU A 278 11.80 -10.10 8.26
CA LEU A 278 12.81 -9.58 7.35
C LEU A 278 13.66 -8.47 8.01
N THR A 279 14.98 -8.56 7.84
CA THR A 279 15.89 -7.42 8.08
C THR A 279 15.65 -6.34 7.02
N LEU A 280 16.23 -5.15 7.15
CA LEU A 280 16.13 -4.12 6.11
C LEU A 280 16.61 -4.64 4.73
N ARG A 281 17.72 -5.40 4.70
CA ARG A 281 18.20 -6.06 3.49
C ARG A 281 17.24 -7.16 3.01
N GLY A 282 16.64 -7.91 3.94
CA GLY A 282 15.61 -8.90 3.63
C GLY A 282 14.37 -8.29 2.95
N ARG A 283 13.97 -7.07 3.34
CA ARG A 283 12.83 -6.35 2.73
C ARG A 283 13.06 -6.05 1.24
N LEU A 284 14.29 -5.68 0.87
CA LEU A 284 14.67 -5.44 -0.53
C LEU A 284 14.62 -6.71 -1.39
N LEU A 285 14.77 -7.89 -0.76
CA LEU A 285 14.80 -9.19 -1.42
C LEU A 285 13.60 -10.06 -1.04
N ALA A 286 12.50 -9.45 -0.59
CA ALA A 286 11.35 -10.16 -0.04
C ALA A 286 10.80 -11.22 -1.01
N ASP A 287 10.74 -10.91 -2.31
CA ASP A 287 10.26 -11.83 -3.35
C ASP A 287 11.14 -13.08 -3.47
N ALA A 288 12.47 -12.90 -3.40
CA ALA A 288 13.42 -14.01 -3.43
C ALA A 288 13.31 -14.86 -2.15
N VAL A 289 13.19 -14.22 -0.99
CA VAL A 289 12.99 -14.95 0.28
C VAL A 289 11.68 -15.73 0.24
N VAL A 290 10.57 -15.13 -0.22
CA VAL A 290 9.29 -15.82 -0.37
C VAL A 290 9.42 -17.04 -1.25
N ARG A 291 10.03 -16.91 -2.44
CA ARG A 291 10.26 -18.04 -3.35
C ARG A 291 11.01 -19.18 -2.66
N ASP A 292 12.04 -18.86 -1.88
CA ASP A 292 12.87 -19.87 -1.21
C ASP A 292 12.19 -20.51 0.01
N LEU A 293 11.12 -19.88 0.53
CA LEU A 293 10.28 -20.37 1.64
C LEU A 293 9.12 -21.26 1.17
N LEU A 294 8.94 -21.40 -0.14
CA LEU A 294 7.86 -22.17 -0.75
C LEU A 294 8.43 -23.36 -1.54
N PRO A 295 7.62 -24.42 -1.78
CA PRO A 295 8.04 -25.59 -2.55
C PRO A 295 8.44 -25.29 -4.00
#